data_AF-A0A954IFL1-F1
#
_entry.id   AF-A0A954IFL1-F1
#
_cell.length_a   1.000
_cell.length_b   1.000
_cell.length_c   1.000
_cell.angle_alpha   90.00
_cell.angle_beta   90.00
_cell.angle_gamma   90.00
#
_symmetry.space_group_name_H-M   'P 1'
#
loop_
_entity.id
_entity.type
_entity.pdbx_description
1 polymer ?
#
loop_
_entity_poly.entity_id
_entity_poly.type
_entity_poly.pdbx_seq_one_letter_code
_entity_poly.pdbx_strand_id
1 'polypeptide(L)'
;MNAPIEHVLVIPTAVFHDVGHFQGFSSEIDRYLDVILDPTHASYLPRNQMEQDPSYKQLIPYCVFRCNGEVFYYQRGTEQGEARLHAKRSVGVGGHVSTLDLNGQG
;
A
#
# COMPACT_ATOMS: atom_id res chain seq x y z
N MET A 1 13.55 -24.75 -4.66
CA MET A 1 12.96 -23.82 -5.64
C MET A 1 12.70 -22.51 -4.90
N ASN A 2 13.32 -21.40 -5.33
CA ASN A 2 13.01 -20.10 -4.74
C ASN A 2 11.59 -19.69 -5.17
N ALA A 3 10.79 -19.21 -4.22
CA ALA A 3 9.50 -18.62 -4.55
C ALA A 3 9.70 -17.43 -5.51
N PRO A 4 8.79 -17.20 -6.47
CA PRO A 4 8.87 -16.03 -7.34
C PRO A 4 8.81 -14.75 -6.50
N ILE A 5 9.63 -13.75 -6.90
CA ILE A 5 9.67 -12.46 -6.20
C ILE A 5 8.43 -11.66 -6.56
N GLU A 6 7.64 -11.29 -5.56
CA GLU A 6 6.48 -10.40 -5.70
C GLU A 6 6.93 -9.03 -6.23
N HIS A 7 6.27 -8.53 -7.28
CA HIS A 7 6.49 -7.19 -7.80
C HIS A 7 5.27 -6.32 -7.49
N VAL A 8 5.51 -5.17 -6.86
CA VAL A 8 4.46 -4.29 -6.32
C VAL A 8 4.47 -2.95 -7.01
N LEU A 9 3.29 -2.33 -7.11
CA LEU A 9 3.12 -1.03 -7.74
C LEU A 9 3.73 0.08 -6.87
N VAL A 10 4.63 0.86 -7.44
CA VAL A 10 5.32 1.95 -6.78
C VAL A 10 5.36 3.21 -7.63
N ILE A 11 5.56 4.35 -6.97
CA ILE A 11 5.92 5.63 -7.59
C ILE A 11 7.20 6.19 -6.94
N PRO A 12 8.02 6.99 -7.64
CA PRO A 12 9.11 7.73 -7.00
C PRO A 12 8.57 8.66 -5.91
N THR A 13 9.25 8.72 -4.76
CA THR A 13 8.91 9.62 -3.66
C THR A 13 8.90 11.08 -4.11
N ALA A 14 9.77 11.47 -5.04
CA ALA A 14 9.80 12.81 -5.61
C ALA A 14 8.46 13.22 -6.26
N VAL A 15 7.80 12.31 -6.99
CA VAL A 15 6.50 12.57 -7.62
C VAL A 15 5.45 12.94 -6.57
N PHE A 16 5.40 12.20 -5.45
CA PHE A 16 4.52 12.55 -4.33
C PHE A 16 4.83 13.94 -3.74
N HIS A 17 6.11 14.27 -3.60
CA HIS A 17 6.53 15.56 -3.05
C HIS A 17 6.15 16.73 -3.98
N ASP A 18 6.31 16.55 -5.28
CA ASP A 18 6.01 17.55 -6.30
C ASP A 18 4.51 17.84 -6.39
N VAL A 19 3.66 16.82 -6.22
CA VAL A 19 2.20 17.00 -6.14
C VAL A 19 1.80 17.75 -4.87
N GLY A 20 2.39 17.39 -3.74
CA GLY A 20 2.14 18.02 -2.44
C GLY A 20 2.45 17.08 -1.28
N HIS A 21 3.58 17.30 -0.62
CA HIS A 21 3.92 16.53 0.57
C HIS A 21 2.99 16.85 1.75
N PHE A 22 2.44 15.81 2.39
CA PHE A 22 1.71 15.91 3.65
C PHE A 22 2.12 14.80 4.62
N GLN A 23 1.78 14.98 5.89
CA GLN A 23 1.92 13.98 6.93
C GLN A 23 0.56 13.69 7.57
N GLY A 24 0.15 12.42 7.60
CA GLY A 24 -1.17 12.01 8.08
C GLY A 24 -2.12 11.63 6.95
N PHE A 25 -3.29 12.28 6.87
CA PHE A 25 -4.32 12.01 5.86
C PHE A 25 -4.62 13.29 5.07
N SER A 26 -4.75 13.17 3.75
CA SER A 26 -5.27 14.22 2.88
C SER A 26 -6.52 13.71 2.16
N SER A 27 -7.57 14.53 2.14
CA SER A 27 -8.81 14.26 1.42
C SER A 27 -8.85 14.88 0.01
N GLU A 28 -7.76 15.51 -0.45
CA GLU A 28 -7.67 16.15 -1.77
C GLU A 28 -7.48 15.11 -2.90
N ILE A 29 -8.42 14.18 -3.06
CA ILE A 29 -8.30 13.03 -3.97
C ILE A 29 -7.89 13.46 -5.39
N ASP A 30 -8.61 14.43 -5.96
CA ASP A 30 -8.42 14.90 -7.34
C ASP A 30 -7.01 15.46 -7.59
N ARG A 31 -6.33 15.93 -6.54
CA ARG A 31 -4.96 16.44 -6.64
C ARG A 31 -3.94 15.33 -6.86
N TYR A 32 -4.16 14.16 -6.27
CA TYR A 32 -3.17 13.06 -6.27
C TYR A 32 -3.51 11.96 -7.27
N LEU A 33 -4.80 11.63 -7.43
CA LEU A 33 -5.22 10.38 -8.07
C LEU A 33 -4.70 10.25 -9.51
N ASP A 34 -4.84 11.28 -10.32
CA ASP A 34 -4.42 11.26 -11.72
C ASP A 34 -2.89 11.10 -11.84
N VAL A 35 -2.12 11.73 -10.95
CA VAL A 35 -0.65 11.68 -10.97
C VAL A 35 -0.11 10.36 -10.47
N ILE A 36 -0.66 9.81 -9.37
CA ILE A 36 -0.16 8.55 -8.79
C ILE A 36 -0.53 7.34 -9.64
N LEU A 37 -1.59 7.43 -10.45
CA LEU A 37 -2.02 6.37 -11.37
C LEU A 37 -1.50 6.56 -12.79
N ASP A 38 -0.80 7.67 -13.09
CA ASP A 38 -0.18 7.89 -14.38
C ASP A 38 0.90 6.82 -14.64
N PRO A 39 0.80 6.01 -15.71
CA PRO A 39 1.79 4.99 -16.07
C PRO A 39 3.20 5.55 -16.32
N THR A 40 3.36 6.86 -16.53
CA THR A 40 4.68 7.52 -16.64
C THR A 40 5.43 7.58 -15.31
N HIS A 41 4.71 7.53 -14.19
CA HIS A 41 5.28 7.57 -12.83
C HIS A 41 5.19 6.23 -12.11
N ALA A 42 4.24 5.38 -12.50
CA ALA A 42 3.99 4.11 -11.83
C ALA A 42 4.74 2.95 -12.49
N SER A 43 5.35 2.08 -11.68
CA SER A 43 6.00 0.85 -12.16
C SER A 43 5.88 -0.28 -11.15
N TYR A 44 6.01 -1.53 -11.63
CA TYR A 44 6.04 -2.71 -10.78
C TYR A 44 7.48 -3.12 -10.51
N LEU A 45 7.91 -3.08 -9.24
CA LEU A 45 9.29 -3.37 -8.83
C LEU A 45 9.34 -4.44 -7.73
N PRO A 46 10.47 -5.18 -7.58
CA PRO A 46 10.62 -6.22 -6.55
C PRO A 46 10.33 -5.70 -5.14
N ARG A 47 9.33 -6.29 -4.47
CA ARG A 47 8.87 -5.84 -3.15
C ARG A 47 9.98 -5.79 -2.10
N ASN A 48 10.82 -6.82 -2.05
CA ASN A 48 11.93 -6.91 -1.10
C ASN A 48 12.95 -5.77 -1.23
N GLN A 49 13.10 -5.19 -2.43
CA GLN A 49 13.93 -4.02 -2.66
C GLN A 49 13.18 -2.73 -2.26
N MET A 50 11.90 -2.62 -2.64
CA MET A 50 11.07 -1.45 -2.35
C MET A 50 10.71 -1.28 -0.87
N GLU A 51 10.79 -2.35 -0.07
CA GLU A 51 10.67 -2.27 1.39
C GLU A 51 11.87 -1.57 2.04
N GLN A 52 13.01 -1.47 1.36
CA GLN A 52 14.25 -0.90 1.89
C GLN A 52 14.65 0.43 1.21
N ASP A 53 14.05 0.77 0.07
CA ASP A 53 14.39 1.97 -0.69
C ASP A 53 13.38 3.11 -0.44
N PRO A 54 13.74 4.15 0.34
CA PRO A 54 12.86 5.29 0.61
C PRO A 54 12.64 6.19 -0.61
N SER A 55 13.40 5.99 -1.70
CA SER A 55 13.24 6.74 -2.94
C SER A 55 11.95 6.38 -3.67
N TYR A 56 11.26 5.31 -3.24
CA TYR A 56 9.98 4.87 -3.77
C TYR A 56 8.92 4.79 -2.67
N LYS A 57 7.67 5.07 -3.06
CA LYS A 57 6.48 4.80 -2.25
C LYS A 57 5.70 3.65 -2.86
N GLN A 58 5.38 2.66 -2.04
CA GLN A 58 4.52 1.54 -2.42
C GLN A 58 3.05 1.99 -2.33
N LEU A 59 2.28 1.76 -3.39
CA LEU A 59 0.85 2.06 -3.40
C LEU A 59 0.10 0.92 -2.70
N ILE A 60 -0.54 1.25 -1.56
CA ILE A 60 -1.27 0.30 -0.72
C ILE A 60 -2.74 0.74 -0.66
N PRO A 61 -3.64 0.10 -1.44
CA PRO A 61 -5.08 0.21 -1.22
C PRO A 61 -5.42 -0.15 0.22
N TYR A 62 -6.23 0.69 0.87
CA TYR A 62 -6.61 0.50 2.26
C TYR A 62 -8.11 0.72 2.43
N CYS A 63 -8.83 -0.35 2.77
CA CYS A 63 -10.28 -0.36 2.86
C CYS A 63 -10.73 -0.37 4.32
N VAL A 64 -11.64 0.53 4.67
CA VAL A 64 -12.33 0.54 5.97
C VAL A 64 -13.75 0.05 5.76
N PHE A 65 -14.14 -1.02 6.46
CA PHE A 65 -15.49 -1.58 6.37
C PHE A 65 -16.39 -1.01 7.47
N ARG A 66 -17.59 -0.59 7.06
CA ARG A 66 -18.63 -0.08 7.96
C ARG A 66 -19.95 -0.79 7.68
N CYS A 67 -20.66 -1.22 8.72
CA CYS A 67 -21.98 -1.84 8.62
C CYS A 67 -22.85 -1.38 9.79
N ASN A 68 -24.08 -0.95 9.54
CA ASN A 68 -25.05 -0.54 10.57
C ASN A 68 -24.51 0.45 11.62
N GLY A 69 -23.64 1.39 11.19
CA GLY A 69 -23.04 2.38 12.09
C GLY A 69 -21.78 1.89 12.83
N GLU A 70 -21.45 0.61 12.74
CA GLU A 70 -20.27 -0.01 13.35
C GLU A 70 -19.10 -0.10 12.35
N VAL A 71 -17.87 -0.09 12.87
CA VAL A 71 -16.64 -0.21 12.08
C VAL A 71 -15.97 -1.55 12.37
N PHE A 72 -15.62 -2.27 11.31
CA PHE A 72 -14.86 -3.51 11.45
C PHE A 72 -13.45 -3.23 11.98
N TYR A 73 -13.06 -3.99 13.00
CA TYR A 73 -11.69 -4.03 13.49
C TYR A 73 -11.30 -5.48 13.78
N TYR A 74 -10.00 -5.76 13.75
CA TYR A 74 -9.47 -7.07 14.09
C TYR A 74 -8.19 -6.93 14.91
N GLN A 75 -7.87 -7.97 15.66
CA GLN A 75 -6.56 -8.10 16.29
C GLN A 75 -5.65 -8.84 15.32
N ARG A 76 -4.48 -8.26 15.03
CA ARG A 76 -3.50 -8.92 14.16
C ARG A 76 -3.03 -10.23 14.81
N GLY A 77 -3.01 -11.30 14.02
CA GLY A 77 -2.46 -12.59 14.45
C GLY A 77 -0.95 -12.51 14.70
N THR A 78 -0.41 -13.48 15.42
CA THR A 78 1.02 -13.55 15.79
C THR A 78 1.94 -14.01 14.64
N GLU A 79 1.39 -14.44 13.50
CA GLU A 79 2.14 -15.04 12.39
C GLU A 79 2.70 -14.02 11.37
N GLN A 80 2.32 -12.74 11.45
CA GLN A 80 2.91 -11.69 10.61
C GLN A 80 4.12 -11.06 11.33
N GLY A 81 5.30 -11.18 10.73
CA GLY A 81 6.63 -10.86 11.27
C GLY A 81 6.93 -9.40 11.70
N GLU A 82 5.92 -8.58 12.01
CA GLU A 82 6.11 -7.27 12.62
C GLU A 82 5.87 -7.31 14.13
N ALA A 83 6.95 -7.58 14.87
CA ALA A 83 6.94 -7.64 16.34
C ALA A 83 6.38 -6.37 17.03
N ARG A 84 6.41 -5.23 16.33
CA ARG A 84 5.97 -3.90 16.82
C ARG A 84 4.44 -3.71 16.87
N LEU A 85 3.67 -4.58 16.21
CA LEU A 85 2.21 -4.48 16.10
C LEU A 85 1.44 -5.57 16.85
N HIS A 86 2.14 -6.46 17.56
CA HIS A 86 1.48 -7.47 18.40
C HIS A 86 0.54 -6.80 19.42
N ALA A 87 -0.67 -7.35 19.54
CA ALA A 87 -1.75 -6.91 20.43
C ALA A 87 -2.40 -5.54 20.12
N LYS A 88 -2.05 -4.86 19.02
CA LYS A 88 -2.81 -3.67 18.57
C LYS A 88 -4.01 -4.08 17.72
N ARG A 89 -5.13 -3.39 17.90
CA ARG A 89 -6.32 -3.51 17.02
C ARG A 89 -6.07 -2.71 15.75
N SER A 90 -6.44 -3.27 14.60
CA SER A 90 -6.39 -2.61 13.30
C SER A 90 -7.80 -2.22 12.86
N VAL A 91 -7.94 -1.03 12.29
CA VAL A 91 -9.16 -0.59 11.59
C VAL A 91 -8.81 -0.47 10.12
N GLY A 92 -9.42 -1.32 9.30
CA GLY A 92 -9.17 -1.43 7.87
C GLY A 92 -8.14 -2.48 7.49
N VAL A 93 -8.21 -2.87 6.21
CA VAL A 93 -7.41 -3.91 5.57
C VAL A 93 -6.73 -3.32 4.35
N GLY A 94 -5.44 -3.56 4.19
CA GLY A 94 -4.71 -3.16 3.00
C GLY A 94 -3.74 -4.23 2.52
N GLY A 95 -3.24 -4.03 1.31
CA GLY A 95 -2.31 -4.94 0.63
C GLY A 95 -1.62 -4.21 -0.50
N HIS A 96 -0.52 -4.77 -1.00
CA HIS A 96 0.16 -4.22 -2.16
C HIS A 96 -0.65 -4.53 -3.42
N VAL A 97 -0.64 -3.62 -4.41
CA VAL A 97 -1.06 -3.96 -5.77
C VAL A 97 0.07 -4.73 -6.44
N SER A 98 -0.17 -5.99 -6.77
CA SER A 98 0.83 -6.93 -7.26
C SER A 98 0.66 -7.20 -8.75
N THR A 99 1.74 -7.57 -9.44
CA THR A 99 1.62 -8.11 -10.81
C THR A 99 0.80 -9.40 -10.86
N LEU A 100 0.64 -10.11 -9.74
CA LEU A 100 -0.21 -11.30 -9.63
C LEU A 100 -1.71 -10.98 -9.75
N ASP A 101 -2.11 -9.74 -9.41
CA ASP A 101 -3.50 -9.28 -9.50
C ASP A 101 -3.98 -9.20 -10.95
N LEU A 102 -3.05 -8.97 -11.90
CA LEU A 102 -3.36 -8.87 -13.33
C LEU A 102 -3.96 -10.16 -13.91
N ASN A 103 -3.68 -11.30 -13.28
CA ASN A 103 -4.14 -12.62 -13.72
C ASN A 103 -5.21 -13.23 -12.80
N GLY A 104 -5.69 -12.49 -11.80
CA GLY A 104 -6.69 -12.98 -10.83
C GLY A 104 -6.20 -14.14 -9.96
N GLN A 105 -4.88 -14.23 -9.71
CA GLN A 105 -4.27 -15.28 -8.87
C GLN A 105 -3.97 -14.80 -7.43
N GLY A 106 -4.68 -13.77 -6.96
CA GLY A 106 -4.58 -13.24 -5.60
C GLY A 106 -5.31 -14.06 -4.54
#